data_AF-A0A1W9VQY6-F1
#
_entry.id   AF-A0A1W9VQY6-F1
#
_cell.length_a   1.000
_cell.length_b   1.000
_cell.length_c   1.000
_cell.angle_alpha   90.00
_cell.angle_beta   90.00
_cell.angle_gamma   90.00
#
_symmetry.space_group_name_H-M   'P 1'
#
loop_
_entity.id
_entity.type
_entity.pdbx_description
1 polymer ?
#
loop_
_entity_poly.entity_id
_entity_poly.type
_entity_poly.pdbx_seq_one_letter_code
_entity_poly.pdbx_strand_id
1 'polypeptide(L)'
;MKYNDIKKINKLYFTYQDVAKILSISADSARVSCTRYVKQKYLIRLKNNFYILKERWDNIAPNQRLELANVLQVPSYISLMTALSFYEYTTQVQQKFIESISLYRTFTKDIEGVVFNYSRIKRDYYFGFSKKNNIFIASPEKAFIDSLYLSYLGKYNLDFSSLNLEKIDRKSCGFLRNMIFGGGTMLRLCYSLKRYSVDLDFWTYRIDKIDQFFINLKDSLEIDYDLTDAQNKYYTLLFEIKKAPYPRKLKIEIRKENKESDFQEKIAYSPYSNQQVLLKSFTLEQMMKNKIGALLDRKEIRDVFDIEFLTRKGVDILANYEELKKIREIIKGFKKRDYHVTLGSLLADDIREYYKKNKFEYLLGIIDECLSFF
;
A
#
# COMPACT_ATOMS: atom_id res chain seq x y z
N MET A 1 26.42 51.20 -2.10
CA MET A 1 25.26 51.05 -3.02
C MET A 1 24.16 50.28 -2.29
N LYS A 2 22.89 50.72 -2.31
CA LYS A 2 21.76 50.09 -1.59
C LYS A 2 21.48 48.61 -1.94
N TYR A 3 22.18 48.06 -2.95
CA TYR A 3 22.10 46.66 -3.33
C TYR A 3 22.71 45.70 -2.29
N ASN A 4 23.82 46.08 -1.64
CA ASN A 4 24.46 45.23 -0.64
C ASN A 4 23.54 44.93 0.55
N ASP A 5 22.64 45.85 0.88
CA ASP A 5 21.64 45.64 1.94
C ASP A 5 20.57 44.62 1.54
N ILE A 6 20.25 44.49 0.24
CA ILE A 6 19.29 43.50 -0.26
C ILE A 6 19.85 42.08 -0.14
N LYS A 7 21.18 41.92 -0.18
CA LYS A 7 21.83 40.62 0.05
C LYS A 7 21.55 40.06 1.44
N LYS A 8 21.17 40.91 2.41
CA LYS A 8 20.79 40.49 3.77
C LYS A 8 19.46 39.74 3.83
N ILE A 9 18.67 39.72 2.74
CA ILE A 9 17.41 38.96 2.70
C ILE A 9 17.70 37.46 2.65
N ASN A 10 17.59 36.79 3.80
CA ASN A 10 17.78 35.34 3.94
C ASN A 10 16.52 34.53 3.60
N LYS A 11 15.94 34.77 2.42
CA LYS A 11 14.82 33.99 1.86
C LYS A 11 15.18 33.54 0.46
N LEU A 12 14.81 32.33 0.05
CA LEU A 12 15.12 31.83 -1.30
C LEU A 12 14.67 32.82 -2.39
N TYR A 13 13.44 33.28 -2.31
CA TYR A 13 12.86 34.38 -3.09
C TYR A 13 12.21 35.40 -2.16
N PHE A 14 11.93 36.59 -2.68
CA PHE A 14 11.36 37.68 -1.91
C PHE A 14 10.52 38.63 -2.78
N THR A 15 9.82 39.53 -2.12
CA THR A 15 8.89 40.50 -2.72
C THR A 15 9.44 41.92 -2.65
N TYR A 16 8.80 42.88 -3.33
CA TYR A 16 9.18 44.28 -3.14
C TYR A 16 8.89 44.76 -1.70
N GLN A 17 7.97 44.12 -0.96
CA GLN A 17 7.73 44.44 0.45
C GLN A 17 8.93 44.07 1.33
N ASP A 18 9.59 42.95 1.05
CA ASP A 18 10.82 42.56 1.77
C ASP A 18 11.94 43.59 1.51
N VAL A 19 12.03 44.08 0.26
CA VAL A 19 12.98 45.12 -0.14
C VAL A 19 12.65 46.46 0.53
N ALA A 20 11.36 46.82 0.60
CA ALA A 20 10.90 48.02 1.31
C ALA A 20 11.33 47.99 2.78
N LYS A 21 11.13 46.84 3.44
CA LYS A 21 11.51 46.63 4.85
C LYS A 21 13.02 46.72 5.07
N ILE A 22 13.83 46.04 4.26
CA ILE A 22 15.29 46.02 4.46
C ILE A 22 15.95 47.38 4.16
N LEU A 23 15.39 48.14 3.21
CA LEU A 23 15.92 49.44 2.82
C LEU A 23 15.26 50.61 3.55
N SER A 24 14.24 50.35 4.39
CA SER A 24 13.43 51.37 5.07
C SER A 24 12.88 52.42 4.09
N ILE A 25 12.27 51.97 2.99
CA ILE A 25 11.66 52.81 1.94
C ILE A 25 10.19 52.44 1.72
N SER A 26 9.45 53.31 1.02
CA SER A 26 8.06 53.01 0.63
C SER A 26 7.96 51.83 -0.34
N ALA A 27 6.80 51.16 -0.34
CA ALA A 27 6.53 50.04 -1.24
C ALA A 27 6.67 50.42 -2.73
N ASP A 28 6.26 51.63 -3.10
CA ASP A 28 6.38 52.13 -4.48
C ASP A 28 7.84 52.36 -4.87
N SER A 29 8.64 52.96 -3.97
CA SER A 29 10.08 53.13 -4.16
C SER A 29 10.80 51.78 -4.27
N ALA A 30 10.39 50.79 -3.47
CA ALA A 30 10.91 49.43 -3.55
C ALA A 30 10.56 48.76 -4.88
N ARG A 31 9.34 48.95 -5.40
CA ARG A 31 8.92 48.40 -6.71
C ARG A 31 9.74 48.98 -7.87
N VAL A 32 9.99 50.30 -7.85
CA VAL A 32 10.87 50.97 -8.81
C VAL A 32 12.30 50.44 -8.69
N SER A 33 12.79 50.28 -7.46
CA SER A 33 14.12 49.73 -7.18
C SER A 33 14.27 48.30 -7.71
N CYS A 34 13.31 47.40 -7.46
CA CYS A 34 13.32 46.05 -7.99
C CYS A 34 13.35 46.05 -9.52
N THR A 35 12.56 46.91 -10.16
CA THR A 35 12.55 47.05 -11.63
C THR A 35 13.92 47.47 -12.17
N ARG A 36 14.56 48.45 -11.51
CA ARG A 36 15.91 48.89 -11.84
C ARG A 36 16.94 47.78 -11.66
N TYR A 37 16.89 47.05 -10.55
CA TYR A 37 17.84 45.98 -10.27
C TYR A 37 17.67 44.75 -11.17
N VAL A 38 16.45 44.49 -11.67
CA VAL A 38 16.22 43.50 -12.73
C VAL A 38 16.87 43.95 -14.04
N LYS A 39 16.69 45.21 -14.45
CA LYS A 39 17.37 45.76 -15.65
C LYS A 39 18.89 45.68 -15.55
N GLN A 40 19.43 45.86 -14.35
CA GLN A 40 20.87 45.77 -14.06
C GLN A 40 21.37 44.32 -13.85
N LYS A 41 20.51 43.30 -13.98
CA LYS A 41 20.83 41.87 -13.77
C LYS A 41 21.30 41.51 -12.34
N TYR A 42 21.00 42.35 -11.36
CA TYR A 42 21.22 42.02 -9.95
C TYR A 42 20.11 41.14 -9.38
N LEU A 43 18.89 41.30 -9.89
CA LEU A 43 17.73 40.48 -9.55
C LEU A 43 17.19 39.77 -10.78
N ILE A 44 16.64 38.58 -10.57
CA ILE A 44 15.82 37.89 -11.56
C ILE A 44 14.37 37.95 -11.10
N ARG A 45 13.47 38.32 -12.01
CA ARG A 45 12.02 38.34 -11.74
C ARG A 45 11.43 36.96 -11.99
N LEU A 46 11.00 36.29 -10.93
CA LEU A 46 10.40 34.95 -10.98
C LEU A 46 8.95 34.99 -11.45
N LYS A 47 8.13 35.88 -10.88
CA LYS A 47 6.76 36.17 -11.32
C LYS A 47 6.37 37.58 -10.87
N ASN A 48 5.11 37.96 -11.00
CA ASN A 48 4.68 39.24 -10.49
C ASN A 48 4.98 39.34 -8.98
N ASN A 49 5.67 40.39 -8.56
CA ASN A 49 6.14 40.64 -7.19
C ASN A 49 7.09 39.57 -6.58
N PHE A 50 7.68 38.68 -7.36
CA PHE A 50 8.61 37.68 -6.82
C PHE A 50 9.95 37.81 -7.52
N TYR A 51 11.00 37.91 -6.71
CA TYR A 51 12.36 38.16 -7.15
C TYR A 51 13.33 37.23 -6.43
N ILE A 52 14.46 36.95 -7.07
CA ILE A 52 15.60 36.25 -6.49
C ILE A 52 16.88 37.02 -6.84
N LEU A 53 17.88 36.97 -5.96
CA LEU A 53 19.21 37.52 -6.26
C LEU A 53 19.84 36.70 -7.38
N LYS A 54 20.50 37.37 -8.34
CA LYS A 54 21.19 36.70 -9.45
C LYS A 54 22.23 35.71 -8.94
N GLU A 55 23.07 36.13 -7.98
CA GLU A 55 24.08 35.28 -7.32
C GLU A 55 23.47 34.03 -6.66
N ARG A 56 22.26 34.14 -6.10
CA ARG A 56 21.57 32.99 -5.48
C ARG A 56 21.00 32.05 -6.54
N TRP A 57 20.46 32.60 -7.62
CA TRP A 57 19.98 31.80 -8.75
C TRP A 57 21.12 31.00 -9.38
N ASP A 58 22.28 31.62 -9.58
CA ASP A 58 23.43 30.98 -10.21
C ASP A 58 23.98 29.81 -9.34
N ASN A 59 23.80 29.89 -8.01
CA ASN A 59 24.21 28.87 -7.05
C ASN A 59 23.03 28.05 -6.48
N ILE A 60 21.87 28.05 -7.14
CA ILE A 60 20.66 27.42 -6.59
C ILE A 60 20.77 25.89 -6.58
N ALA A 61 20.45 25.27 -5.46
CA ALA A 61 20.42 23.82 -5.34
C ALA A 61 19.23 23.21 -6.13
N PRO A 62 19.31 21.96 -6.61
CA PRO A 62 18.21 21.30 -7.32
C PRO A 62 16.87 21.34 -6.56
N ASN A 63 16.88 21.00 -5.26
CA ASN A 63 15.68 21.03 -4.41
C ASN A 63 15.06 22.42 -4.30
N GLN A 64 15.88 23.48 -4.25
CA GLN A 64 15.39 24.86 -4.22
C GLN A 64 14.74 25.25 -5.55
N ARG A 65 15.20 24.72 -6.69
CA ARG A 65 14.50 24.93 -7.98
C ARG A 65 13.11 24.31 -7.98
N LEU A 66 12.95 23.14 -7.37
CA LEU A 66 11.64 22.49 -7.20
C LEU A 66 10.72 23.31 -6.29
N GLU A 67 11.26 23.89 -5.21
CA GLU A 67 10.51 24.81 -4.35
C GLU A 67 10.03 26.05 -5.13
N LEU A 68 10.89 26.64 -5.97
CA LEU A 68 10.50 27.76 -6.83
C LEU A 68 9.34 27.37 -7.77
N ALA A 69 9.35 26.16 -8.33
CA ALA A 69 8.27 25.71 -9.21
C ALA A 69 6.91 25.69 -8.49
N ASN A 70 6.85 25.18 -7.25
CA ASN A 70 5.59 25.21 -6.48
C ASN A 70 5.08 26.62 -6.20
N VAL A 71 5.96 27.62 -6.20
CA VAL A 71 5.60 29.03 -5.97
C VAL A 71 5.17 29.72 -7.26
N LEU A 72 5.75 29.37 -8.40
CA LEU A 72 5.47 30.03 -9.68
C LEU A 72 4.01 29.86 -10.10
N GLN A 73 3.37 28.72 -9.81
CA GLN A 73 1.94 28.50 -9.98
C GLN A 73 1.35 27.73 -8.80
N VAL A 74 0.24 28.23 -8.24
CA VAL A 74 -0.45 27.62 -7.09
C VAL A 74 -1.94 27.47 -7.44
N PRO A 75 -2.60 26.35 -7.11
CA PRO A 75 -2.04 25.14 -6.49
C PRO A 75 -1.32 24.25 -7.52
N SER A 76 -0.12 23.77 -7.20
CA SER A 76 0.65 22.84 -8.03
C SER A 76 1.53 21.91 -7.19
N TYR A 77 1.96 20.81 -7.79
CA TYR A 77 2.97 19.91 -7.24
C TYR A 77 3.91 19.41 -8.33
N ILE A 78 5.14 19.06 -7.96
CA ILE A 78 6.13 18.44 -8.86
C ILE A 78 5.67 17.03 -9.21
N SER A 79 5.63 16.69 -10.50
CA SER A 79 5.17 15.38 -10.99
C SER A 79 5.93 14.97 -12.27
N LEU A 80 5.39 14.01 -13.03
CA LEU A 80 5.91 13.53 -14.31
C LEU A 80 7.38 13.06 -14.21
N MET A 81 8.18 13.25 -15.26
CA MET A 81 9.57 12.78 -15.29
C MET A 81 10.43 13.45 -14.22
N THR A 82 10.13 14.69 -13.86
CA THR A 82 10.82 15.38 -12.76
C THR A 82 10.66 14.66 -11.42
N ALA A 83 9.44 14.25 -11.06
CA ALA A 83 9.23 13.49 -9.82
C ALA A 83 9.78 12.07 -9.91
N LEU A 84 9.64 11.39 -11.06
CA LEU A 84 10.20 10.06 -11.26
C LEU A 84 11.73 10.07 -11.14
N SER A 85 12.39 11.06 -11.73
CA SER A 85 13.84 11.27 -11.60
C SER A 85 14.25 11.59 -10.16
N PHE A 86 13.47 12.41 -9.44
CA PHE A 86 13.72 12.71 -8.03
C PHE A 86 13.74 11.45 -7.15
N TYR A 87 12.94 10.44 -7.47
CA TYR A 87 12.93 9.15 -6.78
C TYR A 87 13.81 8.08 -7.45
N GLU A 88 14.60 8.44 -8.47
CA GLU A 88 15.50 7.55 -9.21
C GLU A 88 14.79 6.43 -10.00
N TYR A 89 13.57 6.69 -10.48
CA TYR A 89 12.77 5.76 -11.30
C TYR A 89 13.07 5.88 -12.80
N THR A 90 13.89 6.85 -13.17
CA THR A 90 14.43 6.99 -14.52
C THR A 90 15.88 7.45 -14.43
N THR A 91 16.71 7.02 -15.38
CA THR A 91 18.06 7.54 -15.59
C THR A 91 18.05 8.78 -16.48
N GLN A 92 16.93 9.09 -17.14
CA GLN A 92 16.79 10.29 -17.96
C GLN A 92 16.56 11.52 -17.07
N VAL A 93 17.65 12.17 -16.70
CA VAL A 93 17.61 13.45 -15.97
C VAL A 93 17.54 14.58 -16.99
N GLN A 94 16.37 15.22 -17.10
CA GLN A 94 16.24 16.44 -17.90
C GLN A 94 16.83 17.62 -17.12
N GLN A 95 18.09 17.95 -17.41
CA GLN A 95 18.73 19.10 -16.78
C GLN A 95 18.01 20.38 -17.19
N LYS A 96 17.69 21.23 -16.19
CA LYS A 96 17.01 22.52 -16.37
C LYS A 96 15.57 22.45 -16.91
N PHE A 97 14.92 21.30 -16.87
CA PHE A 97 13.50 21.17 -17.18
C PHE A 97 12.76 20.63 -15.96
N ILE A 98 11.75 21.34 -15.49
CA ILE A 98 10.99 21.02 -14.28
C ILE A 98 9.52 20.91 -14.64
N GLU A 99 8.93 19.78 -14.31
CA GLU A 99 7.55 19.44 -14.62
C GLU A 99 6.68 19.45 -13.37
N SER A 100 5.47 19.97 -13.52
CA SER A 100 4.50 20.10 -12.44
C SER A 100 3.09 19.90 -12.94
N ILE A 101 2.21 19.44 -12.05
CA ILE A 101 0.78 19.35 -12.27
C ILE A 101 0.08 20.51 -11.55
N SER A 102 -0.97 21.05 -12.17
CA SER A 102 -1.72 22.20 -11.67
C SER A 102 -3.23 22.05 -11.88
N LEU A 103 -4.02 22.73 -11.06
CA LEU A 103 -5.46 22.88 -11.28
C LEU A 103 -5.81 24.05 -12.22
N TYR A 104 -4.89 25.01 -12.38
CA TYR A 104 -5.18 26.30 -13.02
C TYR A 104 -5.08 26.24 -14.54
N ARG A 105 -3.87 26.39 -15.11
CA ARG A 105 -3.64 26.35 -16.55
C ARG A 105 -2.39 25.54 -16.88
N THR A 106 -2.39 24.96 -18.08
CA THR A 106 -1.18 24.46 -18.72
C THR A 106 -0.38 25.66 -19.23
N PHE A 107 0.89 25.78 -18.83
CA PHE A 107 1.78 26.80 -19.37
C PHE A 107 3.24 26.44 -19.12
N THR A 108 4.12 27.05 -19.90
CA THR A 108 5.57 26.88 -19.78
C THR A 108 6.21 28.24 -19.51
N LYS A 109 7.23 28.27 -18.66
CA LYS A 109 7.98 29.49 -18.34
C LYS A 109 9.47 29.22 -18.31
N ASP A 110 10.21 29.96 -19.13
CA ASP A 110 11.66 30.03 -19.07
C ASP A 110 12.09 31.14 -18.11
N ILE A 111 12.97 30.81 -17.18
CA ILE A 111 13.71 31.77 -16.36
C ILE A 111 15.18 31.39 -16.47
N GLU A 112 15.98 32.25 -17.11
CA GLU A 112 17.44 32.08 -17.21
C GLU A 112 17.86 30.69 -17.75
N GLY A 113 17.11 30.16 -18.72
CA GLY A 113 17.36 28.86 -19.34
C GLY A 113 16.91 27.65 -18.51
N VAL A 114 16.21 27.87 -17.39
CA VAL A 114 15.48 26.82 -16.67
C VAL A 114 14.00 26.90 -17.03
N VAL A 115 13.49 25.81 -17.60
CA VAL A 115 12.12 25.71 -18.07
C VAL A 115 11.25 25.08 -16.98
N PHE A 116 10.22 25.81 -16.58
CA PHE A 116 9.17 25.35 -15.66
C PHE A 116 7.91 25.06 -16.46
N ASN A 117 7.57 23.79 -16.60
CA ASN A 117 6.41 23.31 -17.35
C ASN A 117 5.29 22.88 -16.39
N TYR A 118 4.08 23.37 -16.63
CA TYR A 118 2.90 23.02 -15.86
C TYR A 118 1.85 22.41 -16.77
N SER A 119 1.32 21.25 -16.38
CA SER A 119 0.22 20.58 -17.05
C SER A 119 -1.05 20.64 -16.18
N ARG A 120 -2.16 21.07 -16.77
CA ARG A 120 -3.45 21.08 -16.07
C ARG A 120 -4.02 19.68 -15.95
N ILE A 121 -4.53 19.35 -14.76
CA ILE A 121 -5.27 18.10 -14.49
C ILE A 121 -6.69 18.39 -13.99
N LYS A 122 -7.61 17.42 -14.14
CA LYS A 122 -8.94 17.52 -13.52
C LYS A 122 -8.82 17.42 -11.99
N ARG A 123 -9.72 18.09 -11.28
CA ARG A 123 -9.72 18.16 -9.81
C ARG A 123 -9.77 16.78 -9.16
N ASP A 124 -10.52 15.85 -9.72
CA ASP A 124 -10.68 14.48 -9.21
C ASP A 124 -9.36 13.68 -9.23
N TYR A 125 -8.39 14.09 -10.04
CA TYR A 125 -7.05 13.49 -10.11
C TYR A 125 -5.99 14.31 -9.35
N TYR A 126 -6.37 15.37 -8.62
CA TYR A 126 -5.44 16.20 -7.86
C TYR A 126 -5.24 15.66 -6.43
N PHE A 127 -4.64 14.47 -6.31
CA PHE A 127 -4.33 13.77 -5.05
C PHE A 127 -2.98 13.04 -5.15
N GLY A 128 -2.53 12.36 -4.10
CA GLY A 128 -1.34 11.47 -4.18
C GLY A 128 0.01 12.20 -4.17
N PHE A 129 0.04 13.43 -3.67
CA PHE A 129 1.26 14.21 -3.45
C PHE A 129 1.37 14.64 -1.99
N SER A 130 2.58 14.92 -1.53
CA SER A 130 2.85 15.31 -0.14
C SER A 130 3.91 16.40 -0.09
N LYS A 131 3.99 17.12 1.04
CA LYS A 131 5.06 18.10 1.27
C LYS A 131 6.29 17.40 1.85
N LYS A 132 7.39 17.37 1.11
CA LYS A 132 8.70 16.85 1.53
C LYS A 132 9.76 17.94 1.33
N ASN A 133 10.55 18.25 2.35
CA ASN A 133 11.62 19.26 2.27
C ASN A 133 11.16 20.60 1.64
N ASN A 134 10.00 21.10 2.07
CA ASN A 134 9.32 22.29 1.51
C ASN A 134 8.78 22.21 0.07
N ILE A 135 8.85 21.05 -0.57
CA ILE A 135 8.36 20.82 -1.92
C ILE A 135 7.08 19.99 -1.86
N PHE A 136 6.02 20.44 -2.53
CA PHE A 136 4.89 19.58 -2.87
C PHE A 136 5.26 18.71 -4.06
N ILE A 137 5.38 17.40 -3.84
CA ILE A 137 5.82 16.43 -4.85
C ILE A 137 4.92 15.19 -4.81
N ALA A 138 4.62 14.66 -5.99
CA ALA A 138 3.89 13.40 -6.16
C ALA A 138 4.61 12.24 -5.47
N SER A 139 3.88 11.19 -5.11
CA SER A 139 4.51 9.87 -4.93
C SER A 139 4.99 9.33 -6.29
N PRO A 140 5.92 8.37 -6.33
CA PRO A 140 6.36 7.78 -7.59
C PRO A 140 5.20 7.19 -8.41
N GLU A 141 4.26 6.50 -7.75
CA GLU A 141 3.07 5.90 -8.38
C GLU A 141 2.16 6.99 -8.95
N LYS A 142 1.97 8.08 -8.19
CA LYS A 142 1.17 9.21 -8.64
C LYS A 142 1.81 9.89 -9.85
N ALA A 143 3.11 10.11 -9.83
CA ALA A 143 3.84 10.70 -10.95
C ALA A 143 3.70 9.86 -12.22
N PHE A 144 3.77 8.53 -12.09
CA PHE A 144 3.53 7.61 -13.20
C PHE A 144 2.08 7.67 -13.69
N ILE A 145 1.09 7.68 -12.80
CA ILE A 145 -0.34 7.82 -13.15
C ILE A 145 -0.61 9.15 -13.87
N ASP A 146 -0.01 10.26 -13.42
CA ASP A 146 -0.13 11.56 -14.08
C ASP A 146 0.42 11.52 -15.52
N SER A 147 1.60 10.91 -15.69
CA SER A 147 2.20 10.71 -17.01
C SER A 147 1.31 9.89 -17.92
N LEU A 148 0.80 8.75 -17.44
CA LEU A 148 -0.14 7.90 -18.19
C LEU A 148 -1.42 8.65 -18.57
N TYR A 149 -2.00 9.38 -17.62
CA TYR A 149 -3.23 10.13 -17.84
C TYR A 149 -3.05 11.20 -18.93
N LEU A 150 -1.97 11.97 -18.88
CA LEU A 150 -1.69 12.99 -19.89
C LEU A 150 -1.31 12.37 -21.24
N SER A 151 -0.61 11.24 -21.25
CA SER A 151 -0.31 10.50 -22.47
C SER A 151 -1.57 9.95 -23.14
N TYR A 152 -2.50 9.40 -22.36
CA TYR A 152 -3.81 8.96 -22.85
C TYR A 152 -4.59 10.12 -23.50
N LEU A 153 -4.49 11.33 -22.95
CA LEU A 153 -5.09 12.53 -23.54
C LEU A 153 -4.32 13.09 -24.75
N GLY A 154 -3.21 12.48 -25.16
CA GLY A 154 -2.35 12.97 -26.25
C GLY A 154 -1.56 14.25 -25.91
N LYS A 155 -1.40 14.56 -24.61
CA LYS A 155 -0.78 15.81 -24.12
C LYS A 155 0.64 15.61 -23.56
N TYR A 156 1.12 14.37 -23.53
CA TYR A 156 2.41 14.03 -22.96
C TYR A 156 3.00 12.82 -23.68
N ASN A 157 4.28 12.88 -24.05
CA ASN A 157 4.97 11.74 -24.64
C ASN A 157 5.76 11.01 -23.55
N LEU A 158 5.22 9.89 -23.08
CA LEU A 158 5.86 9.06 -22.07
C LEU A 158 6.70 7.99 -22.76
N ASP A 159 8.02 8.09 -22.60
CA ASP A 159 8.95 7.03 -23.02
C ASP A 159 9.03 5.95 -21.93
N PHE A 160 8.30 4.85 -22.12
CA PHE A 160 8.31 3.72 -21.20
C PHE A 160 9.68 3.04 -21.08
N SER A 161 10.50 3.09 -22.13
CA SER A 161 11.82 2.44 -22.12
C SER A 161 12.81 3.10 -21.16
N SER A 162 12.56 4.37 -20.82
CA SER A 162 13.35 5.15 -19.88
C SER A 162 13.05 4.88 -18.40
N LEU A 163 11.98 4.15 -18.13
CA LEU A 163 11.46 3.96 -16.78
C LEU A 163 11.97 2.64 -16.20
N ASN A 164 12.54 2.72 -14.99
CA ASN A 164 12.80 1.55 -14.17
C ASN A 164 11.49 1.17 -13.45
N LEU A 165 10.61 0.47 -14.17
CA LEU A 165 9.33 -0.01 -13.64
C LEU A 165 9.51 -1.03 -12.50
N GLU A 166 10.71 -1.57 -12.30
CA GLU A 166 11.00 -2.48 -11.18
C GLU A 166 11.07 -1.75 -9.84
N LYS A 167 11.40 -0.45 -9.85
CA LYS A 167 11.40 0.42 -8.66
C LYS A 167 10.02 0.94 -8.27
N ILE A 168 9.07 1.01 -9.22
CA ILE A 168 7.66 1.32 -8.90
C ILE A 168 7.17 0.28 -7.92
N ASP A 169 6.66 0.74 -6.77
CA ASP A 169 6.34 -0.09 -5.62
C ASP A 169 5.58 -1.36 -6.04
N ARG A 170 6.35 -2.42 -6.26
CA ARG A 170 5.90 -3.79 -6.50
C ARG A 170 5.15 -4.35 -5.28
N LYS A 171 5.07 -3.63 -4.15
CA LYS A 171 4.10 -3.98 -3.09
C LYS A 171 2.65 -3.92 -3.58
N SER A 172 2.42 -3.27 -4.73
CA SER A 172 1.18 -3.35 -5.49
C SER A 172 1.27 -4.25 -6.73
N CYS A 173 2.13 -5.28 -6.74
CA CYS A 173 2.11 -6.35 -7.77
C CYS A 173 0.75 -7.04 -7.86
N GLY A 174 -0.22 -6.69 -7.00
CA GLY A 174 -1.61 -7.06 -7.21
C GLY A 174 -1.85 -8.55 -7.07
N PHE A 175 -0.87 -9.34 -6.62
CA PHE A 175 -1.02 -10.78 -6.39
C PHE A 175 -2.25 -11.07 -5.52
N LEU A 176 -2.47 -10.28 -4.46
CA LEU A 176 -3.65 -10.38 -3.61
C LEU A 176 -4.98 -10.11 -4.33
N ARG A 177 -4.99 -9.38 -5.46
CA ARG A 177 -6.20 -9.22 -6.29
C ARG A 177 -6.57 -10.51 -7.00
N ASN A 178 -5.59 -11.36 -7.28
CA ASN A 178 -5.74 -12.65 -7.92
C ASN A 178 -5.82 -13.81 -6.91
N MET A 179 -6.03 -13.50 -5.63
CA MET A 179 -6.05 -14.50 -4.58
C MET A 179 -7.22 -14.24 -3.62
N ILE A 180 -7.78 -15.30 -3.05
CA ILE A 180 -8.78 -15.24 -1.98
C ILE A 180 -8.14 -15.81 -0.71
N PHE A 181 -8.13 -15.04 0.36
CA PHE A 181 -7.57 -15.41 1.65
C PHE A 181 -8.53 -16.29 2.45
N GLY A 182 -8.01 -17.35 3.06
CA GLY A 182 -8.80 -18.28 3.86
C GLY A 182 -8.00 -18.90 5.00
N GLY A 183 -8.52 -20.02 5.52
CA GLY A 183 -7.89 -20.74 6.61
C GLY A 183 -8.01 -20.05 7.97
N GLY A 184 -7.26 -20.56 8.94
CA GLY A 184 -7.32 -20.08 10.34
C GLY A 184 -6.74 -18.67 10.50
N THR A 185 -5.72 -18.34 9.72
CA THR A 185 -5.07 -17.03 9.82
C THR A 185 -5.97 -15.92 9.27
N MET A 186 -6.79 -16.22 8.25
CA MET A 186 -7.84 -15.31 7.82
C MET A 186 -8.86 -15.07 8.93
N LEU A 187 -9.39 -16.12 9.56
CA LEU A 187 -10.33 -15.95 10.69
C LEU A 187 -9.71 -15.14 11.83
N ARG A 188 -8.40 -15.31 12.08
CA ARG A 188 -7.67 -14.53 13.09
C ARG A 188 -7.57 -13.05 12.73
N LEU A 189 -7.07 -12.73 11.54
CA LEU A 189 -6.77 -11.35 11.14
C LEU A 189 -8.01 -10.55 10.70
N CYS A 190 -9.01 -11.22 10.13
CA CYS A 190 -10.22 -10.56 9.62
C CYS A 190 -11.38 -10.58 10.62
N TYR A 191 -11.42 -11.56 11.54
CA TYR A 191 -12.56 -11.79 12.44
C TYR A 191 -12.17 -11.97 13.93
N SER A 192 -10.89 -11.79 14.27
CA SER A 192 -10.39 -11.91 15.65
C SER A 192 -10.58 -13.30 16.27
N LEU A 193 -10.43 -14.37 15.49
CA LEU A 193 -10.30 -15.73 16.01
C LEU A 193 -9.19 -15.80 17.07
N LYS A 194 -9.50 -16.36 18.23
CA LYS A 194 -8.63 -16.29 19.42
C LYS A 194 -7.66 -17.47 19.59
N ARG A 195 -7.27 -18.12 18.48
CA ARG A 195 -6.18 -19.09 18.48
C ARG A 195 -5.02 -18.62 17.61
N TYR A 196 -3.83 -19.05 17.96
CA TYR A 196 -2.64 -18.83 17.15
C TYR A 196 -2.76 -19.58 15.81
N SER A 197 -2.43 -18.90 14.72
CA SER A 197 -2.40 -19.41 13.34
C SER A 197 -1.46 -18.53 12.53
N VAL A 198 -0.47 -19.08 11.84
CA VAL A 198 0.53 -18.27 11.11
C VAL A 198 0.57 -18.56 9.63
N ASP A 199 0.32 -19.79 9.23
CA ASP A 199 0.32 -20.17 7.82
C ASP A 199 -0.72 -19.34 7.05
N LEU A 200 -0.35 -18.88 5.86
CA LEU A 200 -1.23 -18.12 4.99
C LEU A 200 -1.80 -19.03 3.91
N ASP A 201 -3.11 -19.26 3.98
CA ASP A 201 -3.85 -20.07 3.00
C ASP A 201 -4.57 -19.16 2.01
N PHE A 202 -4.35 -19.40 0.73
CA PHE A 202 -5.01 -18.68 -0.35
C PHE A 202 -5.57 -19.63 -1.41
N TRP A 203 -6.48 -19.09 -2.22
CA TRP A 203 -7.03 -19.72 -3.41
C TRP A 203 -6.81 -18.81 -4.60
N THR A 204 -6.52 -19.39 -5.76
CA THR A 204 -6.37 -18.64 -7.01
C THR A 204 -7.69 -17.99 -7.42
N TYR A 205 -7.62 -16.77 -7.95
CA TYR A 205 -8.77 -16.04 -8.48
C TYR A 205 -8.38 -15.35 -9.79
N ARG A 206 -9.01 -15.78 -10.90
CA ARG A 206 -8.77 -15.25 -12.24
C ARG A 206 -7.27 -15.22 -12.59
N ILE A 207 -6.63 -16.40 -12.59
CA ILE A 207 -5.23 -16.57 -13.01
C ILE A 207 -5.21 -17.54 -14.19
N ASP A 208 -4.93 -17.03 -15.39
CA ASP A 208 -4.90 -17.84 -16.61
C ASP A 208 -3.57 -18.59 -16.77
N LYS A 209 -2.45 -17.96 -16.37
CA LYS A 209 -1.09 -18.50 -16.51
C LYS A 209 -0.45 -18.77 -15.15
N ILE A 210 -0.79 -19.90 -14.55
CA ILE A 210 -0.33 -20.31 -13.20
C ILE A 210 1.20 -20.39 -13.10
N ASP A 211 1.89 -20.93 -14.11
CA ASP A 211 3.34 -21.09 -14.05
C ASP A 211 4.06 -19.73 -14.06
N GLN A 212 3.59 -18.79 -14.89
CA GLN A 212 4.10 -17.43 -14.89
C GLN A 212 3.77 -16.70 -13.58
N PHE A 213 2.57 -16.92 -13.03
CA PHE A 213 2.20 -16.37 -11.73
C PHE A 213 3.11 -16.88 -10.61
N PHE A 214 3.43 -18.18 -10.61
CA PHE A 214 4.36 -18.79 -9.66
C PHE A 214 5.75 -18.16 -9.76
N ILE A 215 6.32 -18.05 -10.97
CA ILE A 215 7.63 -17.43 -11.20
C ILE A 215 7.62 -15.97 -10.70
N ASN A 216 6.64 -15.17 -11.12
CA ASN A 216 6.56 -13.76 -10.73
C ASN A 216 6.43 -13.57 -9.21
N LEU A 217 5.61 -14.40 -8.55
CA LEU A 217 5.45 -14.34 -7.10
C LEU A 217 6.72 -14.78 -6.39
N LYS A 218 7.38 -15.83 -6.88
CA LYS A 218 8.66 -16.31 -6.37
C LYS A 218 9.71 -15.19 -6.40
N ASP A 219 9.93 -14.62 -7.58
CA ASP A 219 10.93 -13.56 -7.80
C ASP A 219 10.62 -12.34 -6.92
N SER A 220 9.32 -12.02 -6.74
CA SER A 220 8.91 -10.92 -5.86
C SER A 220 9.18 -11.20 -4.38
N LEU A 221 9.08 -12.44 -3.92
CA LEU A 221 9.36 -12.80 -2.53
C LEU A 221 10.86 -12.78 -2.23
N GLU A 222 11.70 -13.21 -3.18
CA GLU A 222 13.17 -13.24 -3.05
C GLU A 222 13.80 -11.84 -2.90
N ILE A 223 13.09 -10.77 -3.28
CA ILE A 223 13.56 -9.38 -3.09
C ILE A 223 13.72 -9.04 -1.61
N ASP A 224 12.79 -9.48 -0.75
CA ASP A 224 12.66 -9.02 0.63
C ASP A 224 12.86 -10.13 1.68
N TYR A 225 12.87 -11.40 1.25
CA TYR A 225 12.85 -12.58 2.11
C TYR A 225 13.79 -13.68 1.61
N ASP A 226 14.32 -14.46 2.55
CA ASP A 226 15.01 -15.72 2.26
C ASP A 226 13.97 -16.79 1.93
N LEU A 227 13.95 -17.28 0.69
CA LEU A 227 13.04 -18.33 0.24
C LEU A 227 13.66 -19.71 0.56
N THR A 228 13.09 -20.42 1.53
CA THR A 228 13.61 -21.74 1.97
C THR A 228 12.95 -22.92 1.29
N ASP A 229 11.77 -22.74 0.71
CA ASP A 229 11.10 -23.73 -0.14
C ASP A 229 10.19 -23.01 -1.13
N ALA A 230 10.08 -23.53 -2.35
CA ALA A 230 9.15 -23.04 -3.36
C ALA A 230 8.80 -24.14 -4.35
N GLN A 231 7.53 -24.55 -4.40
CA GLN A 231 7.08 -25.66 -5.22
C GLN A 231 5.78 -25.33 -5.94
N ASN A 232 5.78 -25.55 -7.25
CA ASN A 232 4.59 -25.52 -8.09
C ASN A 232 4.02 -26.94 -8.20
N LYS A 233 3.18 -27.36 -7.24
CA LYS A 233 2.58 -28.70 -7.21
C LYS A 233 1.32 -28.75 -8.07
N TYR A 234 0.84 -29.95 -8.38
CA TYR A 234 -0.36 -30.13 -9.21
C TYR A 234 -1.58 -29.34 -8.71
N TYR A 235 -1.87 -29.36 -7.40
CA TYR A 235 -3.03 -28.65 -6.80
C TYR A 235 -2.69 -27.36 -6.05
N THR A 236 -1.41 -27.05 -5.81
CA THR A 236 -1.04 -26.00 -4.85
C THR A 236 0.30 -25.37 -5.23
N LEU A 237 0.39 -24.05 -5.13
CA LEU A 237 1.66 -23.33 -5.08
C LEU A 237 2.08 -23.21 -3.62
N LEU A 238 3.31 -23.59 -3.32
CA LEU A 238 3.87 -23.58 -1.99
C LEU A 238 5.07 -22.63 -1.96
N PHE A 239 5.13 -21.77 -0.95
CA PHE A 239 6.31 -20.96 -0.64
C PHE A 239 6.58 -21.00 0.86
N GLU A 240 7.84 -21.08 1.24
CA GLU A 240 8.30 -20.93 2.62
C GLU A 240 9.33 -19.79 2.66
N ILE A 241 9.03 -18.75 3.43
CA ILE A 241 9.88 -17.56 3.53
C ILE A 241 10.37 -17.34 4.96
N LYS A 242 11.54 -16.73 5.08
CA LYS A 242 12.16 -16.30 6.34
C LYS A 242 12.74 -14.91 6.17
N LYS A 243 12.84 -14.15 7.28
CA LYS A 243 13.54 -12.86 7.29
C LYS A 243 14.34 -12.71 8.58
N ALA A 244 15.65 -12.58 8.47
CA ALA A 244 16.49 -12.29 9.64
C ALA A 244 16.08 -10.93 10.28
N PRO A 245 16.10 -10.80 11.61
CA PRO A 245 16.49 -11.80 12.62
C PRO A 245 15.33 -12.71 13.10
N TYR A 246 14.17 -12.68 12.44
CA TYR A 246 13.00 -13.44 12.90
C TYR A 246 13.22 -14.96 12.77
N PRO A 247 13.05 -15.74 13.87
CA PRO A 247 13.46 -17.14 13.89
C PRO A 247 12.49 -18.09 13.18
N ARG A 248 11.23 -17.70 13.03
CA ARG A 248 10.20 -18.57 12.46
C ARG A 248 10.08 -18.37 10.95
N LYS A 249 9.81 -19.46 10.25
CA LYS A 249 9.45 -19.45 8.84
C LYS A 249 7.96 -19.18 8.69
N LEU A 250 7.58 -18.55 7.59
CA LEU A 250 6.19 -18.34 7.19
C LEU A 250 5.89 -19.20 5.97
N LYS A 251 4.85 -20.02 6.07
CA LYS A 251 4.36 -20.84 4.97
C LYS A 251 3.21 -20.12 4.26
N ILE A 252 3.27 -20.11 2.93
CA ILE A 252 2.23 -19.59 2.05
C ILE A 252 1.79 -20.74 1.15
N GLU A 253 0.52 -21.10 1.23
CA GLU A 253 -0.11 -22.09 0.36
C GLU A 253 -1.17 -21.42 -0.51
N ILE A 254 -1.11 -21.63 -1.83
CA ILE A 254 -2.09 -21.10 -2.78
C ILE A 254 -2.69 -22.27 -3.56
N ARG A 255 -3.95 -22.60 -3.26
CA ARG A 255 -4.68 -23.69 -3.92
C ARG A 255 -5.12 -23.26 -5.32
N LYS A 256 -4.84 -24.10 -6.31
CA LYS A 256 -5.19 -23.88 -7.73
C LYS A 256 -6.64 -24.26 -8.06
N GLU A 257 -7.51 -24.24 -7.05
CA GLU A 257 -8.87 -24.74 -7.18
C GLU A 257 -9.74 -23.72 -7.93
N ASN A 258 -10.52 -24.22 -8.89
CA ASN A 258 -11.37 -23.42 -9.77
C ASN A 258 -12.86 -23.52 -9.38
N LYS A 259 -13.16 -23.99 -8.16
CA LYS A 259 -14.54 -24.05 -7.67
C LYS A 259 -15.05 -22.64 -7.36
N GLU A 260 -16.30 -22.39 -7.72
CA GLU A 260 -17.03 -21.23 -7.22
C GLU A 260 -17.04 -21.27 -5.69
N SER A 261 -16.55 -20.19 -5.08
CA SER A 261 -16.44 -20.03 -3.64
C SER A 261 -16.83 -18.61 -3.29
N ASP A 262 -17.66 -18.46 -2.26
CA ASP A 262 -18.15 -17.15 -1.87
C ASP A 262 -17.05 -16.37 -1.14
N PHE A 263 -16.82 -15.14 -1.58
CA PHE A 263 -15.84 -14.24 -0.99
C PHE A 263 -16.39 -12.82 -0.84
N GLN A 264 -15.73 -12.05 0.01
CA GLN A 264 -16.00 -10.64 0.24
C GLN A 264 -14.69 -9.86 0.43
N GLU A 265 -14.72 -8.55 0.25
CA GLU A 265 -13.58 -7.71 0.60
C GLU A 265 -13.52 -7.47 2.11
N LYS A 266 -12.34 -7.64 2.70
CA LYS A 266 -12.14 -7.49 4.14
C LYS A 266 -10.76 -6.92 4.44
N ILE A 267 -10.67 -6.22 5.56
CA ILE A 267 -9.40 -5.72 6.09
C ILE A 267 -8.84 -6.78 7.04
N ALA A 268 -7.65 -7.29 6.71
CA ALA A 268 -6.84 -8.06 7.64
C ALA A 268 -6.05 -7.10 8.53
N TYR A 269 -6.14 -7.30 9.85
CA TYR A 269 -5.52 -6.45 10.86
C TYR A 269 -4.99 -7.28 12.04
N SER A 270 -3.95 -6.77 12.71
CA SER A 270 -3.42 -7.32 13.95
C SER A 270 -3.28 -6.20 14.98
N PRO A 271 -3.68 -6.41 16.24
CA PRO A 271 -3.51 -5.39 17.29
C PRO A 271 -2.04 -5.06 17.57
N TYR A 272 -1.10 -5.87 17.08
CA TYR A 272 0.35 -5.69 17.23
C TYR A 272 1.00 -4.99 16.03
N SER A 273 0.21 -4.49 15.08
CA SER A 273 0.70 -3.75 13.91
C SER A 273 -0.24 -2.60 13.57
N ASN A 274 0.31 -1.51 13.03
CA ASN A 274 -0.48 -0.42 12.45
C ASN A 274 -0.83 -0.68 10.97
N GLN A 275 -0.33 -1.76 10.38
CA GLN A 275 -0.60 -2.13 8.99
C GLN A 275 -2.00 -2.74 8.85
N GLN A 276 -2.76 -2.24 7.89
CA GLN A 276 -4.05 -2.76 7.46
C GLN A 276 -3.96 -3.19 6.01
N VAL A 277 -4.44 -4.39 5.69
CA VAL A 277 -4.38 -4.94 4.34
C VAL A 277 -5.79 -5.25 3.85
N LEU A 278 -6.27 -4.50 2.85
CA LEU A 278 -7.52 -4.80 2.15
C LEU A 278 -7.30 -5.93 1.14
N LEU A 279 -8.10 -6.98 1.22
CA LEU A 279 -7.98 -8.18 0.37
C LEU A 279 -9.33 -8.88 0.19
N LYS A 280 -9.40 -9.83 -0.75
CA LYS A 280 -10.53 -10.77 -0.83
C LYS A 280 -10.35 -11.86 0.21
N SER A 281 -11.36 -12.09 1.04
CA SER A 281 -11.40 -13.21 1.98
C SER A 281 -12.67 -14.03 1.75
N PHE A 282 -12.64 -15.33 2.02
CA PHE A 282 -13.87 -16.11 2.03
C PHE A 282 -14.91 -15.53 2.99
N THR A 283 -16.19 -15.70 2.64
CA THR A 283 -17.28 -15.43 3.57
C THR A 283 -17.20 -16.40 4.76
N LEU A 284 -17.90 -16.08 5.86
CA LEU A 284 -17.87 -16.95 7.03
C LEU A 284 -18.59 -18.28 6.74
N GLU A 285 -19.62 -18.26 5.90
CA GLU A 285 -20.37 -19.41 5.40
C GLU A 285 -19.47 -20.32 4.55
N GLN A 286 -18.69 -19.73 3.64
CA GLN A 286 -17.70 -20.48 2.86
C GLN A 286 -16.61 -21.07 3.75
N MET A 287 -16.16 -20.33 4.77
CA MET A 287 -15.22 -20.86 5.75
C MET A 287 -15.79 -21.99 6.60
N MET A 288 -17.07 -21.94 6.94
CA MET A 288 -17.75 -23.04 7.64
C MET A 288 -17.69 -24.32 6.81
N LYS A 289 -18.07 -24.25 5.52
CA LYS A 289 -17.97 -25.38 4.57
C LYS A 289 -16.53 -25.92 4.50
N ASN A 290 -15.56 -25.03 4.32
CA ASN A 290 -14.15 -25.41 4.23
C ASN A 290 -13.65 -26.10 5.51
N LYS A 291 -14.12 -25.65 6.68
CA LYS A 291 -13.72 -26.19 7.98
C LYS A 291 -14.37 -27.52 8.30
N ILE A 292 -15.64 -27.69 7.95
CA ILE A 292 -16.33 -28.99 8.02
C ILE A 292 -15.59 -30.01 7.15
N GLY A 293 -15.29 -29.66 5.90
CA GLY A 293 -14.52 -30.53 5.01
C GLY A 293 -13.14 -30.91 5.56
N ALA A 294 -12.40 -29.94 6.09
CA ALA A 294 -11.10 -30.20 6.71
C ALA A 294 -11.20 -31.08 7.98
N LEU A 295 -12.22 -30.88 8.80
CA LEU A 295 -12.46 -31.69 10.01
C LEU A 295 -12.77 -33.14 9.64
N LEU A 296 -13.64 -33.36 8.66
CA LEU A 296 -14.02 -34.70 8.22
C LEU A 296 -12.84 -35.49 7.63
N ASP A 297 -11.92 -34.78 6.97
CA ASP A 297 -10.69 -35.34 6.40
C ASP A 297 -9.63 -35.64 7.47
N ARG A 298 -9.25 -34.63 8.28
CA ARG A 298 -8.06 -34.68 9.15
C ARG A 298 -8.36 -35.04 10.61
N LYS A 299 -9.60 -34.80 11.05
CA LYS A 299 -10.05 -35.02 12.44
C LYS A 299 -9.24 -34.24 13.48
N GLU A 300 -8.84 -33.01 13.15
CA GLU A 300 -8.03 -32.17 14.03
C GLU A 300 -8.89 -31.27 14.94
N ILE A 301 -8.54 -31.21 16.22
CA ILE A 301 -9.27 -30.42 17.24
C ILE A 301 -9.29 -28.91 16.95
N ARG A 302 -8.30 -28.38 16.21
CA ARG A 302 -8.26 -26.96 15.83
C ARG A 302 -9.35 -26.59 14.82
N ASP A 303 -9.78 -27.54 13.99
CA ASP A 303 -10.87 -27.30 13.04
C ASP A 303 -12.21 -27.27 13.77
N VAL A 304 -12.38 -28.06 14.83
CA VAL A 304 -13.54 -27.96 15.75
C VAL A 304 -13.60 -26.61 16.44
N PHE A 305 -12.46 -26.11 16.91
CA PHE A 305 -12.39 -24.76 17.51
C PHE A 305 -12.81 -23.67 16.53
N ASP A 306 -12.37 -23.76 15.28
CA ASP A 306 -12.75 -22.81 14.24
C ASP A 306 -14.24 -22.90 13.89
N ILE A 307 -14.82 -24.11 13.84
CA ILE A 307 -16.26 -24.33 13.64
C ILE A 307 -17.05 -23.71 14.80
N GLU A 308 -16.69 -23.99 16.05
CA GLU A 308 -17.38 -23.39 17.20
C GLU A 308 -17.29 -21.86 17.17
N PHE A 309 -16.13 -21.31 16.80
CA PHE A 309 -15.98 -19.86 16.62
C PHE A 309 -16.95 -19.31 15.56
N LEU A 310 -17.09 -19.96 14.41
CA LEU A 310 -18.02 -19.56 13.36
C LEU A 310 -19.47 -19.66 13.83
N THR A 311 -19.84 -20.74 14.52
CA THR A 311 -21.17 -20.90 15.10
C THR A 311 -21.49 -19.80 16.11
N ARG A 312 -20.52 -19.45 16.98
CA ARG A 312 -20.66 -18.31 17.92
C ARG A 312 -20.75 -16.95 17.23
N LYS A 313 -20.36 -16.85 15.96
CA LYS A 313 -20.56 -15.66 15.11
C LYS A 313 -21.91 -15.64 14.40
N GLY A 314 -22.77 -16.64 14.62
CA GLY A 314 -24.09 -16.74 14.01
C GLY A 314 -24.08 -17.39 12.62
N VAL A 315 -23.06 -18.21 12.32
CA VAL A 315 -22.97 -18.92 11.04
C VAL A 315 -23.52 -20.32 11.23
N ASP A 316 -24.52 -20.69 10.41
CA ASP A 316 -25.14 -22.00 10.47
C ASP A 316 -24.19 -23.12 10.01
N ILE A 317 -24.34 -24.29 10.63
CA ILE A 317 -23.57 -25.49 10.27
C ILE A 317 -24.20 -26.12 9.02
N LEU A 318 -23.65 -25.80 7.86
CA LEU A 318 -24.08 -26.34 6.56
C LEU A 318 -23.54 -27.76 6.34
N ALA A 319 -24.07 -28.73 7.10
CA ALA A 319 -23.74 -30.15 7.00
C ALA A 319 -25.00 -31.01 6.88
N ASN A 320 -24.92 -32.11 6.13
CA ASN A 320 -26.01 -33.08 6.09
C ASN A 320 -26.02 -33.97 7.36
N TYR A 321 -27.09 -34.76 7.54
CA TYR A 321 -27.28 -35.61 8.71
C TYR A 321 -26.10 -36.56 8.99
N GLU A 322 -25.53 -37.19 7.95
CA GLU A 322 -24.39 -38.10 8.08
C GLU A 322 -23.09 -37.37 8.42
N GLU A 323 -22.89 -36.17 7.88
CA GLU A 323 -21.78 -35.30 8.23
C GLU A 323 -21.88 -34.84 9.70
N LEU A 324 -23.07 -34.41 10.14
CA LEU A 324 -23.31 -34.01 11.54
C LEU A 324 -23.02 -35.15 12.52
N LYS A 325 -23.46 -36.38 12.21
CA LYS A 325 -23.13 -37.57 13.00
C LYS A 325 -21.62 -37.78 13.11
N LYS A 326 -20.90 -37.73 11.99
CA LYS A 326 -19.44 -37.89 11.97
C LYS A 326 -18.72 -36.80 12.75
N ILE A 327 -19.14 -35.54 12.59
CA ILE A 327 -18.59 -34.41 13.35
C ILE A 327 -18.76 -34.66 14.85
N ARG A 328 -19.97 -35.05 15.27
CA ARG A 328 -20.27 -35.39 16.67
C ARG A 328 -19.38 -36.51 17.21
N GLU A 329 -19.20 -37.57 16.44
CA GLU A 329 -18.32 -38.70 16.80
C GLU A 329 -16.86 -38.27 16.93
N ILE A 330 -16.35 -37.44 16.00
CA ILE A 330 -15.00 -36.89 16.06
C ILE A 330 -14.81 -36.06 17.33
N ILE A 331 -15.76 -35.16 17.65
CA ILE A 331 -15.67 -34.30 18.85
C ILE A 331 -15.64 -35.17 20.13
N LYS A 332 -16.52 -36.17 20.22
CA LYS A 332 -16.56 -37.09 21.37
C LYS A 332 -15.33 -37.99 21.47
N GLY A 333 -14.64 -38.24 20.35
CA GLY A 333 -13.43 -39.05 20.28
C GLY A 333 -12.16 -38.39 20.82
N PHE A 334 -12.14 -37.06 21.03
CA PHE A 334 -10.94 -36.37 21.50
C PHE A 334 -10.57 -36.73 22.95
N LYS A 335 -9.27 -36.97 23.17
CA LYS A 335 -8.69 -37.36 24.45
C LYS A 335 -8.23 -36.12 25.22
N LYS A 336 -7.96 -36.28 26.51
CA LYS A 336 -7.44 -35.22 27.39
C LYS A 336 -6.21 -34.51 26.79
N ARG A 337 -5.31 -35.26 26.13
CA ARG A 337 -4.12 -34.69 25.48
C ARG A 337 -4.46 -33.69 24.38
N ASP A 338 -5.53 -33.90 23.63
CA ASP A 338 -5.92 -33.02 22.53
C ASP A 338 -6.32 -31.63 23.06
N TYR A 339 -7.06 -31.59 24.16
CA TYR A 339 -7.44 -30.32 24.81
C TYR A 339 -6.25 -29.65 25.50
N HIS A 340 -5.45 -30.40 26.25
CA HIS A 340 -4.39 -29.83 27.09
C HIS A 340 -3.13 -29.45 26.30
N VAL A 341 -2.78 -30.20 25.27
CA VAL A 341 -1.52 -30.02 24.52
C VAL A 341 -1.80 -29.44 23.15
N THR A 342 -2.57 -30.17 22.31
CA THR A 342 -2.75 -29.80 20.90
C THR A 342 -3.48 -28.46 20.77
N LEU A 343 -4.71 -28.37 21.30
CA LEU A 343 -5.48 -27.12 21.32
C LEU A 343 -4.89 -26.13 22.31
N GLY A 344 -4.50 -26.60 23.51
CA GLY A 344 -3.99 -25.74 24.57
C GLY A 344 -2.79 -24.88 24.15
N SER A 345 -1.89 -25.41 23.33
CA SER A 345 -0.72 -24.68 22.81
C SER A 345 -1.08 -23.51 21.87
N LEU A 346 -2.30 -23.49 21.33
CA LEU A 346 -2.77 -22.46 20.40
C LEU A 346 -3.60 -21.37 21.08
N LEU A 347 -4.02 -21.56 22.33
CA LEU A 347 -4.95 -20.68 23.03
C LEU A 347 -4.29 -19.88 24.14
N ALA A 348 -4.82 -18.69 24.41
CA ALA A 348 -4.53 -17.91 25.62
C ALA A 348 -5.13 -18.58 26.87
N ASP A 349 -4.62 -18.24 28.05
CA ASP A 349 -4.88 -18.99 29.29
C ASP A 349 -6.37 -19.01 29.69
N ASP A 350 -7.10 -17.92 29.51
CA ASP A 350 -8.53 -17.82 29.81
C ASP A 350 -9.39 -18.77 28.97
N ILE A 351 -9.16 -18.79 27.65
CA ILE A 351 -9.88 -19.63 26.70
C ILE A 351 -9.45 -21.10 26.85
N ARG A 352 -8.17 -21.33 27.14
CA ARG A 352 -7.61 -22.65 27.34
C ARG A 352 -8.31 -23.39 28.49
N GLU A 353 -8.55 -22.74 29.61
CA GLU A 353 -9.25 -23.36 30.74
C GLU A 353 -10.72 -23.68 30.41
N TYR A 354 -11.39 -22.82 29.63
CA TYR A 354 -12.75 -23.09 29.18
C TYR A 354 -12.85 -24.40 28.37
N TYR A 355 -11.97 -24.62 27.38
CA TYR A 355 -12.05 -25.83 26.54
C TYR A 355 -11.55 -27.09 27.24
N LYS A 356 -10.62 -26.97 28.21
CA LYS A 356 -10.23 -28.11 29.07
C LYS A 356 -11.41 -28.64 29.88
N LYS A 357 -12.25 -27.74 30.41
CA LYS A 357 -13.40 -28.08 31.25
C LYS A 357 -14.62 -28.51 30.42
N ASN A 358 -15.06 -27.68 29.47
CA ASN A 358 -16.35 -27.82 28.80
C ASN A 358 -16.30 -28.63 27.49
N LYS A 359 -15.11 -28.91 26.94
CA LYS A 359 -14.92 -29.83 25.81
C LYS A 359 -15.92 -29.68 24.63
N PHE A 360 -16.08 -28.45 24.13
CA PHE A 360 -17.01 -28.12 23.03
C PHE A 360 -18.50 -28.44 23.29
N GLU A 361 -18.93 -28.47 24.56
CA GLU A 361 -20.34 -28.69 24.95
C GLU A 361 -21.32 -27.76 24.22
N TYR A 362 -20.95 -26.50 24.01
CA TYR A 362 -21.76 -25.55 23.24
C TYR A 362 -21.98 -25.99 21.79
N LEU A 363 -20.91 -26.37 21.08
CA LEU A 363 -21.02 -26.83 19.70
C LEU A 363 -21.76 -28.17 19.62
N LEU A 364 -21.52 -29.09 20.56
CA LEU A 364 -22.23 -30.36 20.64
C LEU A 364 -23.74 -30.16 20.84
N GLY A 365 -24.15 -29.21 21.68
CA GLY A 365 -25.56 -28.87 21.89
C GLY A 365 -26.24 -28.43 20.59
N ILE A 366 -25.59 -27.57 19.80
CA ILE A 366 -26.11 -27.11 18.51
C ILE A 366 -26.18 -28.25 17.50
N ILE A 367 -25.15 -29.10 17.44
CA ILE A 367 -25.17 -30.28 16.55
C ILE A 367 -26.30 -31.24 16.93
N ASP A 368 -26.50 -31.49 18.22
CA ASP A 368 -27.56 -32.38 18.71
C ASP A 368 -28.95 -31.78 18.43
N GLU A 369 -29.12 -30.47 18.52
CA GLU A 369 -30.32 -29.75 18.10
C GLU A 369 -30.57 -29.90 16.59
N CYS A 370 -29.57 -29.63 15.73
CA CYS A 370 -29.68 -29.81 14.29
C CYS A 370 -30.05 -31.25 13.91
N LEU A 371 -29.47 -32.25 14.58
CA LEU A 371 -29.77 -33.67 14.36
C LEU A 371 -31.21 -34.07 14.75
N SER A 372 -31.87 -33.31 15.62
CA SER A 372 -33.26 -33.59 16.05
C SER A 372 -34.32 -33.13 15.04
N PHE A 373 -33.94 -32.29 14.07
CA PHE A 373 -34.83 -31.79 13.02
C PHE A 373 -34.80 -32.62 11.73
N PHE A 374 -33.95 -33.66 11.67
CA PHE A 374 -33.95 -34.68 10.62
C PHE A 374 -34.68 -35.93 11.13
#